data_AF-A0A8I0GPB9-F1
#
_entry.id   AF-A0A8I0GPB9-F1
#
_cell.length_a   1.000
_cell.length_b   1.000
_cell.length_c   1.000
_cell.angle_alpha   90.00
_cell.angle_beta   90.00
_cell.angle_gamma   90.00
#
_symmetry.space_group_name_H-M   'P 1'
#
loop_
_entity.id
_entity.type
_entity.pdbx_description
1 polymer ?
#
loop_
_entity_poly.entity_id
_entity_poly.type
_entity_poly.pdbx_seq_one_letter_code
_entity_poly.pdbx_strand_id
1 'polypeptide(L)'
;MAVAWVALKPRVFGSIAERQELSEPSNRPSTDSLNGLPSTYGDVPKLGPPLPGDLGRPILEHQRQMAAETGSSVDAVGQAAAQERERRLAELKAARESGVLVQGRTTSAPTPAAEATAIPAPASTRSVSLALDPDRDPNAQGRKAQFVRALDQSSDVNPHTLAAAPSPYLLSAGSVISASLITGLRSDLPGLVTAQVTSPVFDSPTGRILLIPQGSRLIGSYDSVVAFGQKRALVVWQRIMFPDGSSLRIDNVPATDASGYAGLQDKVDFHTWALLKGVALSTLLGVGSQLTVSGESDLVQAIRESTQQNVSRAGDQLTSRNLNIQPTITIRPGATVRLIVHKDLILAPWRG
;
A
#
# COMPACT_ATOMS: atom_id res chain seq x y z
N MET A 1 -7.28 51.81 -22.30
CA MET A 1 -6.22 52.83 -22.14
C MET A 1 -6.42 53.54 -20.81
N ALA A 2 -5.78 53.05 -19.73
CA ALA A 2 -5.39 53.81 -18.54
C ALA A 2 -4.68 52.82 -17.62
N VAL A 3 -3.36 52.96 -17.56
CA VAL A 3 -2.41 52.08 -16.88
C VAL A 3 -2.10 52.74 -15.53
N ALA A 4 -2.26 52.02 -14.43
CA ALA A 4 -1.80 52.46 -13.11
C ALA A 4 -0.91 51.37 -12.50
N TRP A 5 0.39 51.54 -12.66
CA TRP A 5 1.42 50.75 -11.99
C TRP A 5 1.74 51.42 -10.66
N VAL A 6 1.50 50.72 -9.54
CA VAL A 6 2.03 51.10 -8.23
C VAL A 6 3.17 50.15 -7.91
N ALA A 7 4.38 50.72 -7.88
CA ALA A 7 5.62 50.06 -7.50
C ALA A 7 5.70 49.92 -5.97
N LEU A 8 5.84 48.70 -5.47
CA LEU A 8 6.19 48.44 -4.07
C LEU A 8 7.70 48.11 -4.00
N LYS A 9 8.51 49.06 -3.52
CA LYS A 9 9.92 48.85 -3.18
C LYS A 9 10.03 48.03 -1.87
N PRO A 10 11.05 47.18 -1.72
CA PRO A 10 11.22 46.32 -0.54
C PRO A 10 11.76 47.15 0.65
N ARG A 11 11.16 46.96 1.82
CA ARG A 11 11.73 47.41 3.10
C ARG A 11 12.54 46.27 3.70
N VAL A 12 13.87 46.42 3.66
CA VAL A 12 14.81 45.67 4.47
C VAL A 12 14.91 46.40 5.80
N PHE A 13 14.40 45.78 6.87
CA PHE A 13 14.78 46.11 8.24
C PHE A 13 15.32 44.84 8.87
N GLY A 14 16.64 44.78 8.99
CA GLY A 14 17.30 43.96 9.98
C GLY A 14 17.11 44.62 11.34
N SER A 15 16.55 43.88 12.28
CA SER A 15 16.75 44.09 13.70
C SER A 15 17.00 42.73 14.32
N ILE A 16 18.29 42.45 14.51
CA ILE A 16 18.79 41.45 15.43
C ILE A 16 18.31 41.92 16.81
N ALA A 17 17.26 41.29 17.31
CA ALA A 17 16.87 41.40 18.71
C ALA A 17 17.56 40.26 19.44
N GLU A 18 18.68 40.62 20.05
CA GLU A 18 19.45 39.92 21.06
C GLU A 18 18.48 39.38 22.15
N ARG A 19 18.09 38.11 22.03
CA ARG A 19 17.54 37.38 23.17
C ARG A 19 18.72 36.86 23.96
N GLN A 20 19.02 37.60 25.03
CA GLN A 20 19.66 37.16 26.26
C GLN A 20 19.88 35.64 26.34
N GLU A 21 21.14 35.29 26.08
CA GLU A 21 21.80 34.08 26.56
C GLU A 21 21.52 33.90 28.06
N LEU A 22 20.65 32.96 28.40
CA LEU A 22 20.49 32.45 29.75
C LEU A 22 20.29 30.94 29.67
N SER A 23 21.40 30.23 29.51
CA SER A 23 21.66 28.87 29.99
C SER A 23 23.05 28.46 29.55
N GLU A 24 24.09 29.04 30.16
CA GLU A 24 25.37 28.33 30.21
C GLU A 24 25.19 27.15 31.18
N PRO A 25 25.27 25.88 30.75
CA PRO A 25 25.39 24.79 31.70
C PRO A 25 26.76 24.90 32.36
N SER A 26 26.76 25.11 33.67
CA SER A 26 27.96 25.11 34.51
C SER A 26 28.78 23.86 34.21
N ASN A 27 29.95 24.02 33.59
CA ASN A 27 30.92 22.94 33.45
C ASN A 27 31.66 22.78 34.79
N ARG A 28 31.01 22.16 35.77
CA ARG A 28 31.67 21.64 36.96
C ARG A 28 32.12 20.21 36.65
N PRO A 29 33.38 19.82 36.93
CA PRO A 29 33.80 18.44 36.77
C PRO A 29 32.88 17.52 37.59
N SER A 30 32.36 16.51 36.92
CA SER A 30 31.24 15.62 37.30
C SER A 30 31.51 14.70 38.49
N THR A 31 32.53 14.97 39.30
CA THR A 31 32.93 14.10 40.41
C THR A 31 32.40 14.56 41.77
N ASP A 32 32.01 15.83 41.94
CA ASP A 32 31.63 16.36 43.26
C ASP A 32 30.09 16.39 43.52
N SER A 33 29.28 16.22 42.47
CA SER A 33 27.80 16.20 42.59
C SER A 33 27.20 14.84 42.95
N LEU A 34 28.00 13.77 42.94
CA LEU A 34 27.56 12.41 43.26
C LEU A 34 27.71 12.06 44.76
N ASN A 35 28.48 12.85 45.52
CA ASN A 35 28.70 12.62 46.96
C ASN A 35 27.62 13.23 47.86
N GLY A 36 26.71 14.04 47.30
CA GLY A 36 25.65 14.72 48.06
C GLY A 36 24.27 14.08 47.97
N LEU A 37 24.13 12.93 47.30
CA LEU A 37 22.84 12.28 47.12
C LEU A 37 22.56 11.31 48.28
N PRO A 38 21.33 11.32 48.85
CA PRO A 38 20.95 10.37 49.88
C PRO A 38 20.97 8.95 49.31
N SER A 39 21.70 8.06 49.97
CA SER A 39 21.90 6.67 49.52
C SER A 39 20.66 5.80 49.72
N THR A 40 19.65 6.27 50.47
CA THR A 40 18.38 5.56 50.62
C THR A 40 17.18 6.51 50.53
N TYR A 41 16.06 6.01 49.99
CA TYR A 41 14.79 6.74 49.88
C TYR A 41 14.17 7.07 51.26
N GLY A 42 14.76 6.61 52.36
CA GLY A 42 14.36 6.95 53.73
C GLY A 42 14.95 8.27 54.25
N ASP A 43 16.00 8.79 53.59
CA ASP A 43 16.74 9.99 54.01
C ASP A 43 16.21 11.28 53.35
N VAL A 44 14.98 11.26 52.84
CA VAL A 44 14.32 12.47 52.31
C VAL A 44 13.97 13.41 53.47
N PRO A 45 14.26 14.73 53.37
CA PRO A 45 13.86 15.69 54.40
C PRO A 45 12.35 15.63 54.62
N LYS A 46 11.93 15.34 55.86
CA LYS A 46 10.51 15.32 56.22
C LYS A 46 9.97 16.74 56.06
N LEU A 47 8.95 16.91 55.21
CA LEU A 47 8.24 18.18 55.08
C LEU A 47 7.72 18.61 56.47
N GLY A 48 7.86 19.90 56.75
CA GLY A 48 7.33 20.50 57.98
C GLY A 48 5.80 20.39 58.08
N PRO A 49 5.22 20.76 59.22
CA PRO A 49 3.77 20.75 59.39
C PRO A 49 3.09 21.62 58.30
N PRO A 50 1.89 21.23 57.81
CA PRO A 50 1.24 21.95 56.73
C PRO A 50 0.92 23.38 57.15
N LEU A 51 1.18 24.33 56.25
CA LEU A 51 0.81 25.73 56.46
C LEU A 51 -0.73 25.88 56.44
N PRO A 52 -1.29 26.83 57.20
CA PRO A 52 -2.74 27.08 57.18
C PRO A 52 -3.20 27.43 55.77
N GLY A 53 -4.08 26.60 55.18
CA GLY A 53 -4.59 26.77 53.82
C GLY A 53 -4.02 25.81 52.77
N ASP A 54 -3.15 24.87 53.15
CA ASP A 54 -2.61 23.86 52.23
C ASP A 54 -3.67 22.82 51.79
N LEU A 55 -3.84 22.66 50.47
CA LEU A 55 -4.79 21.75 49.85
C LEU A 55 -4.20 20.36 49.56
N GLY A 56 -2.94 20.09 49.94
CA GLY A 56 -2.26 18.84 49.62
C GLY A 56 -2.97 17.57 50.10
N ARG A 57 -3.47 17.56 51.35
CA ARG A 57 -4.19 16.39 51.91
C ARG A 57 -5.53 16.11 51.21
N PRO A 58 -6.44 17.10 51.05
CA PRO A 58 -7.68 16.90 50.30
C PRO A 58 -7.47 16.40 48.87
N ILE A 59 -6.46 16.91 48.16
CA ILE A 59 -6.17 16.51 46.78
C ILE A 59 -5.66 15.05 46.73
N LEU A 60 -4.79 14.67 47.68
CA LEU A 60 -4.29 13.30 47.77
C LEU A 60 -5.39 12.29 48.12
N GLU A 61 -6.30 12.67 49.02
CA GLU A 61 -7.48 11.87 49.38
C GLU A 61 -8.39 11.65 48.17
N HIS A 62 -8.64 12.71 47.40
CA HIS A 62 -9.46 12.65 46.19
C HIS A 62 -8.81 11.80 45.08
N GLN A 63 -7.49 11.91 44.89
CA GLN A 63 -6.78 11.01 43.97
C GLN A 63 -6.84 9.55 44.40
N ARG A 64 -6.74 9.26 45.71
CA ARG A 64 -6.88 7.88 46.22
C ARG A 64 -8.29 7.32 46.03
N GLN A 65 -9.33 8.13 46.20
CA GLN A 65 -10.71 7.72 45.92
C GLN A 65 -10.92 7.40 44.43
N MET A 66 -10.44 8.26 43.54
CA MET A 66 -10.52 8.02 42.08
C MET A 66 -9.73 6.76 41.66
N ALA A 67 -8.57 6.49 42.28
CA ALA A 67 -7.80 5.28 42.02
C ALA A 67 -8.51 4.01 42.52
N ALA A 68 -9.22 4.07 43.65
CA ALA A 68 -9.98 2.94 44.18
C ALA A 68 -11.21 2.59 43.31
N GLU A 69 -11.91 3.61 42.77
CA GLU A 69 -13.03 3.39 41.84
C GLU A 69 -12.58 2.85 40.47
N THR A 70 -11.41 3.31 39.99
CA THR A 70 -10.84 2.81 38.73
C THR A 70 -10.31 1.37 38.88
N GLY A 71 -9.72 1.02 40.02
CA GLY A 71 -9.22 -0.34 40.28
C GLY A 71 -10.30 -1.42 40.23
N SER A 72 -11.48 -1.16 40.81
CA SER A 72 -12.56 -2.14 40.85
C SER A 72 -13.20 -2.42 39.49
N SER A 73 -13.12 -1.47 38.54
CA SER A 73 -13.61 -1.67 37.16
C SER A 73 -12.60 -2.40 36.27
N VAL A 74 -11.30 -2.19 36.51
CA VAL A 74 -10.21 -2.88 35.80
C VAL A 74 -10.15 -4.36 36.18
N ASP A 75 -10.40 -4.70 37.45
CA ASP A 75 -10.44 -6.10 37.92
C ASP A 75 -11.63 -6.87 37.33
N ALA A 76 -12.81 -6.24 37.22
CA ALA A 76 -13.99 -6.87 36.61
C ALA A 76 -13.81 -7.11 35.09
N VAL A 77 -13.18 -6.17 34.38
CA VAL A 77 -12.87 -6.32 32.94
C VAL A 77 -11.76 -7.35 32.71
N GLY A 78 -10.76 -7.41 33.59
CA GLY A 78 -9.68 -8.40 33.56
C GLY A 78 -10.19 -9.83 33.77
N GLN A 79 -11.14 -10.02 34.69
CA GLN A 79 -11.78 -11.32 34.96
C GLN A 79 -12.67 -11.78 33.80
N ALA A 80 -13.43 -10.88 33.17
CA ALA A 80 -14.22 -11.20 31.98
C ALA A 80 -13.33 -11.61 30.79
N ALA A 81 -12.22 -10.89 30.57
CA ALA A 81 -11.26 -11.22 29.50
C ALA A 81 -10.48 -12.52 29.76
N ALA A 82 -10.33 -12.96 31.00
CA ALA A 82 -9.74 -14.25 31.35
C ALA A 82 -10.72 -15.41 31.07
N GLN A 83 -11.98 -15.26 31.46
CA GLN A 83 -13.03 -16.26 31.18
C GLN A 83 -13.27 -16.47 29.69
N GLU A 84 -13.18 -15.41 28.88
CA GLU A 84 -13.36 -15.52 27.43
C GLU A 84 -12.17 -16.24 26.75
N ARG A 85 -10.95 -16.05 27.26
CA ARG A 85 -9.77 -16.79 26.79
C ARG A 85 -9.88 -18.28 27.11
N GLU A 86 -10.37 -18.63 28.29
CA GLU A 86 -10.62 -20.04 28.65
C GLU A 86 -11.69 -20.68 27.77
N ARG A 87 -12.80 -19.97 27.48
CA ARG A 87 -13.82 -20.45 26.54
C ARG A 87 -13.25 -20.73 25.16
N ARG A 88 -12.44 -19.82 24.60
CA ARG A 88 -11.80 -20.06 23.29
C ARG A 88 -10.86 -21.26 23.30
N LEU A 89 -10.09 -21.44 24.37
CA LEU A 89 -9.22 -22.61 24.49
C LEU A 89 -10.01 -23.91 24.59
N ALA A 90 -11.15 -23.90 25.30
CA ALA A 90 -12.05 -25.04 25.37
C ALA A 90 -12.70 -25.35 24.00
N GLU A 91 -13.13 -24.34 23.25
CA GLU A 91 -13.65 -24.50 21.89
C GLU A 91 -12.60 -25.06 20.92
N LEU A 92 -11.37 -24.55 20.97
CA LEU A 92 -10.26 -25.06 20.15
C LEU A 92 -9.91 -26.50 20.51
N LYS A 93 -10.01 -26.86 21.79
CA LYS A 93 -9.80 -28.24 22.24
C LYS A 93 -10.93 -29.16 21.77
N ALA A 94 -12.19 -28.73 21.89
CA ALA A 94 -13.35 -29.46 21.38
C ALA A 94 -13.31 -29.63 19.84
N ALA A 95 -12.87 -28.62 19.09
CA ALA A 95 -12.69 -28.71 17.64
C ALA A 95 -11.55 -29.67 17.25
N ARG A 96 -10.51 -29.79 18.08
CA ARG A 96 -9.42 -30.75 17.88
C ARG A 96 -9.82 -32.17 18.27
N GLU A 97 -10.73 -32.31 19.23
CA GLU A 97 -11.26 -33.60 19.71
C GLU A 97 -12.47 -34.09 18.91
N SER A 98 -13.15 -33.21 18.15
CA SER A 98 -14.18 -33.61 17.20
C SER A 98 -13.52 -34.31 16.00
N GLY A 99 -13.26 -35.60 16.17
CA GLY A 99 -12.81 -36.52 15.13
C GLY A 99 -13.88 -36.75 14.08
N VAL A 100 -14.10 -35.75 13.23
CA VAL A 100 -14.81 -35.89 11.95
C VAL A 100 -13.87 -35.35 10.89
N LEU A 101 -12.92 -36.20 10.47
CA LEU A 101 -12.16 -36.16 9.21
C LEU A 101 -11.15 -37.33 9.20
N VAL A 102 -11.66 -38.56 9.35
CA VAL A 102 -10.98 -39.79 8.92
C VAL A 102 -11.95 -40.54 8.03
N GLN A 103 -12.02 -40.14 6.76
CA GLN A 103 -12.51 -41.02 5.70
C GLN A 103 -11.56 -40.89 4.53
N GLY A 104 -10.69 -41.90 4.40
CA GLY A 104 -9.65 -41.96 3.38
C GLY A 104 -8.38 -42.68 3.84
N ARG A 105 -8.49 -43.74 4.64
CA ARG A 105 -7.36 -44.63 4.96
C ARG A 105 -7.68 -46.04 4.47
N THR A 106 -7.41 -46.29 3.19
CA THR A 106 -7.37 -47.65 2.63
C THR A 106 -6.10 -48.33 3.15
N THR A 107 -6.27 -49.32 4.04
CA THR A 107 -5.18 -50.20 4.49
C THR A 107 -4.98 -51.31 3.48
N SER A 108 -3.83 -51.34 2.82
CA SER A 108 -3.34 -52.49 2.04
C SER A 108 -2.47 -53.36 2.96
N ALA A 109 -2.84 -54.64 3.09
CA ALA A 109 -2.05 -55.66 3.79
C ALA A 109 -0.79 -56.07 3.00
N PRO A 110 0.26 -56.62 3.65
CA PRO A 110 1.46 -57.07 2.96
C PRO A 110 1.39 -58.55 2.57
N THR A 111 1.90 -58.88 1.39
CA THR A 111 2.23 -60.26 0.93
C THR A 111 3.69 -60.24 0.44
N PRO A 112 4.52 -61.27 0.71
CA PRO A 112 5.97 -61.17 0.50
C PRO A 112 6.46 -61.59 -0.90
N ALA A 113 7.61 -61.00 -1.24
CA ALA A 113 8.70 -61.47 -2.11
C ALA A 113 8.45 -61.81 -3.59
N ALA A 114 9.05 -61.01 -4.49
CA ALA A 114 9.90 -61.51 -5.57
C ALA A 114 10.82 -60.39 -6.10
N GLU A 115 12.08 -60.76 -6.30
CA GLU A 115 13.23 -60.00 -6.73
C GLU A 115 13.18 -59.71 -8.25
N ALA A 116 13.36 -58.45 -8.66
CA ALA A 116 13.80 -58.09 -10.01
C ALA A 116 14.34 -56.65 -10.06
N THR A 117 15.59 -56.56 -10.50
CA THR A 117 16.40 -55.38 -10.76
C THR A 117 15.82 -54.54 -11.91
N ALA A 118 15.51 -53.25 -11.68
CA ALA A 118 15.35 -52.26 -12.75
C ALA A 118 15.51 -50.81 -12.25
N ILE A 119 16.16 -50.01 -13.11
CA ILE A 119 16.64 -48.62 -13.02
C ILE A 119 15.63 -47.61 -12.43
N PRO A 120 16.05 -46.60 -11.63
CA PRO A 120 15.15 -45.54 -11.19
C PRO A 120 14.92 -44.50 -12.29
N ALA A 121 13.71 -44.44 -12.82
CA ALA A 121 13.18 -43.27 -13.53
C ALA A 121 12.57 -42.29 -12.49
N PRO A 122 12.70 -40.96 -12.66
CA PRO A 122 12.17 -40.01 -11.69
C PRO A 122 10.63 -40.00 -11.74
N ALA A 123 10.03 -40.20 -10.57
CA ALA A 123 8.59 -40.10 -10.36
C ALA A 123 8.12 -38.67 -10.66
N SER A 124 7.24 -38.53 -11.65
CA SER A 124 6.47 -37.31 -11.87
C SER A 124 5.53 -37.11 -10.69
N THR A 125 5.85 -36.17 -9.80
CA THR A 125 4.89 -35.62 -8.85
C THR A 125 3.79 -34.92 -9.65
N ARG A 126 2.63 -35.57 -9.81
CA ARG A 126 1.40 -34.90 -10.24
C ARG A 126 1.05 -33.87 -9.18
N SER A 127 1.48 -32.63 -9.41
CA SER A 127 0.82 -31.46 -8.86
C SER A 127 -0.64 -31.53 -9.30
N VAL A 128 -1.53 -31.90 -8.39
CA VAL A 128 -2.96 -31.74 -8.60
C VAL A 128 -3.22 -30.23 -8.58
N SER A 129 -3.08 -29.60 -9.74
CA SER A 129 -3.69 -28.31 -9.98
C SER A 129 -5.19 -28.54 -9.92
N LEU A 130 -5.79 -28.32 -8.74
CA LEU A 130 -7.23 -28.02 -8.68
C LEU A 130 -7.43 -26.81 -9.59
N ALA A 131 -7.91 -27.04 -10.81
CA ALA A 131 -8.43 -25.99 -11.66
C ALA A 131 -9.64 -25.40 -10.92
N LEU A 132 -9.39 -24.31 -10.19
CA LEU A 132 -10.42 -23.61 -9.44
C LEU A 132 -11.30 -22.87 -10.44
N ASP A 133 -12.54 -23.33 -10.54
CA ASP A 133 -13.61 -22.71 -11.31
C ASP A 133 -13.81 -21.24 -10.85
N PRO A 134 -13.61 -20.24 -11.73
CA PRO A 134 -13.76 -18.81 -11.40
C PRO A 134 -15.11 -18.45 -10.78
N ASP A 135 -16.17 -19.22 -11.11
CA ASP A 135 -17.53 -18.99 -10.64
C ASP A 135 -17.75 -19.47 -9.18
N ARG A 136 -16.83 -20.28 -8.63
CA ARG A 136 -16.95 -20.88 -7.29
C ARG A 136 -16.06 -20.27 -6.20
N ASP A 137 -15.14 -19.37 -6.56
CA ASP A 137 -14.26 -18.68 -5.59
C ASP A 137 -14.24 -17.15 -5.82
N PRO A 138 -15.37 -16.46 -5.65
CA PRO A 138 -15.39 -15.00 -5.65
C PRO A 138 -14.44 -14.49 -4.54
N ASN A 139 -13.38 -13.78 -4.96
CA ASN A 139 -12.26 -13.27 -4.16
C ASN A 139 -11.05 -14.22 -3.93
N ALA A 140 -10.98 -15.35 -4.62
CA ALA A 140 -9.81 -16.24 -4.64
C ALA A 140 -9.32 -16.67 -3.24
N GLN A 141 -10.24 -16.95 -2.32
CA GLN A 141 -9.94 -17.32 -0.94
C GLN A 141 -9.18 -18.65 -0.85
N GLY A 142 -9.47 -19.62 -1.73
CA GLY A 142 -8.73 -20.86 -1.81
C GLY A 142 -7.27 -20.64 -2.18
N ARG A 143 -7.00 -19.69 -3.09
CA ARG A 143 -5.65 -19.29 -3.50
C ARG A 143 -4.89 -18.61 -2.36
N LYS A 144 -5.57 -17.77 -1.58
CA LYS A 144 -4.98 -17.13 -0.38
C LYS A 144 -4.62 -18.16 0.68
N ALA A 145 -5.50 -19.13 0.95
CA ALA A 145 -5.21 -20.21 1.88
C ALA A 145 -4.01 -21.07 1.42
N GLN A 146 -3.89 -21.32 0.11
CA GLN A 146 -2.71 -21.98 -0.45
C GLN A 146 -1.43 -21.15 -0.34
N PHE A 147 -1.49 -19.83 -0.58
CA PHE A 147 -0.35 -18.94 -0.40
C PHE A 147 0.17 -18.97 1.04
N VAL A 148 -0.72 -18.89 2.02
CA VAL A 148 -0.37 -18.98 3.44
C VAL A 148 0.27 -20.33 3.77
N ARG A 149 -0.27 -21.44 3.26
CA ARG A 149 0.31 -22.78 3.48
C ARG A 149 1.65 -22.98 2.76
N ALA A 150 1.85 -22.34 1.61
CA ALA A 150 3.11 -22.38 0.88
C ALA A 150 4.23 -21.64 1.64
N LEU A 151 3.90 -20.66 2.48
CA LEU A 151 4.86 -19.97 3.35
C LEU A 151 5.30 -20.83 4.55
N ASP A 152 4.53 -21.84 4.93
CA ASP A 152 4.70 -22.62 6.17
C ASP A 152 5.61 -23.87 6.00
N GLN A 153 6.36 -23.96 4.89
CA GLN A 153 7.07 -25.20 4.48
C GLN A 153 8.56 -25.27 4.82
N SER A 154 9.12 -24.43 5.69
CA SER A 154 10.57 -24.48 5.96
C SER A 154 10.94 -24.30 7.43
N SER A 155 11.83 -25.19 7.88
CA SER A 155 12.66 -25.11 9.09
C SER A 155 13.03 -23.67 9.49
N ASP A 156 13.12 -23.41 10.80
CA ASP A 156 13.56 -22.14 11.39
C ASP A 156 14.95 -21.66 10.91
N VAL A 157 15.71 -22.53 10.23
CA VAL A 157 17.04 -22.22 9.69
C VAL A 157 16.94 -21.86 8.21
N ASN A 158 17.32 -20.62 7.88
CA ASN A 158 17.45 -20.15 6.51
C ASN A 158 18.59 -20.89 5.79
N PRO A 159 18.33 -21.60 4.66
CA PRO A 159 19.38 -22.31 3.92
C PRO A 159 20.34 -21.39 3.17
N HIS A 160 20.03 -20.10 3.01
CA HIS A 160 20.88 -19.13 2.33
C HIS A 160 21.96 -18.56 3.26
N THR A 161 23.18 -18.43 2.75
CA THR A 161 24.30 -17.82 3.47
C THR A 161 24.40 -16.33 3.15
N LEU A 162 25.05 -15.58 4.05
CA LEU A 162 25.34 -14.16 3.82
C LEU A 162 26.31 -14.00 2.64
N ALA A 163 25.92 -13.19 1.65
CA ALA A 163 26.77 -12.84 0.52
C ALA A 163 27.40 -11.45 0.72
N ALA A 164 28.68 -11.32 0.34
CA ALA A 164 29.34 -10.02 0.31
C ALA A 164 28.81 -9.17 -0.86
N ALA A 165 28.80 -7.84 -0.69
CA ALA A 165 28.41 -6.92 -1.75
C ALA A 165 29.39 -7.01 -2.93
N PRO A 166 28.90 -7.10 -4.19
CA PRO A 166 29.77 -7.22 -5.38
C PRO A 166 30.61 -5.96 -5.66
N SER A 167 30.22 -4.82 -5.10
CA SER A 167 30.90 -3.53 -5.27
C SER A 167 30.58 -2.59 -4.12
N PRO A 168 31.48 -1.68 -3.70
CA PRO A 168 31.15 -0.58 -2.80
C PRO A 168 30.21 0.46 -3.43
N TYR A 169 30.10 0.49 -4.76
CA TYR A 169 29.27 1.42 -5.51
C TYR A 169 27.98 0.73 -5.99
N LEU A 170 27.28 0.15 -5.02
CA LEU A 170 26.09 -0.66 -5.24
C LEU A 170 24.84 0.10 -4.83
N LEU A 171 23.85 0.13 -5.72
CA LEU A 171 22.48 0.45 -5.37
C LEU A 171 21.66 -0.84 -5.39
N SER A 172 21.35 -1.36 -4.21
CA SER A 172 20.67 -2.65 -4.04
C SER A 172 19.22 -2.60 -4.51
N ALA A 173 18.72 -3.75 -4.95
CA ALA A 173 17.30 -3.95 -5.18
C ALA A 173 16.47 -3.57 -3.94
N GLY A 174 15.29 -2.99 -4.16
CA GLY A 174 14.43 -2.38 -3.14
C GLY A 174 14.71 -0.89 -2.90
N SER A 175 15.84 -0.35 -3.35
CA SER A 175 16.14 1.08 -3.24
C SER A 175 15.15 1.93 -4.04
N VAL A 176 14.83 3.13 -3.55
CA VAL A 176 13.82 4.01 -4.15
C VAL A 176 14.47 5.25 -4.75
N ILE A 177 14.27 5.47 -6.04
CA ILE A 177 14.65 6.70 -6.75
C ILE A 177 13.41 7.57 -6.86
N SER A 178 13.42 8.72 -6.15
CA SER A 178 12.32 9.69 -6.20
C SER A 178 12.48 10.64 -7.38
N ALA A 179 11.42 10.84 -8.15
CA ALA A 179 11.42 11.71 -9.31
C ALA A 179 10.08 12.46 -9.47
N SER A 180 10.05 13.43 -10.38
CA SER A 180 8.83 14.15 -10.78
C SER A 180 8.73 14.16 -12.30
N LEU A 181 7.53 13.91 -12.83
CA LEU A 181 7.29 13.91 -14.27
C LEU A 181 7.61 15.29 -14.88
N ILE A 182 8.43 15.30 -15.92
CA ILE A 182 8.62 16.49 -16.78
C ILE A 182 7.46 16.57 -17.77
N THR A 183 7.10 15.44 -18.36
CA THR A 183 6.02 15.32 -19.35
C THR A 183 4.75 14.75 -18.69
N GLY A 184 3.59 15.28 -19.06
CA GLY A 184 2.32 14.61 -18.75
C GLY A 184 2.14 13.36 -19.62
N LEU A 185 1.22 12.48 -19.22
CA LEU A 185 0.81 11.35 -20.04
C LEU A 185 -0.70 11.23 -20.07
N ARG A 186 -1.22 10.70 -21.18
CA ARG A 186 -2.65 10.43 -21.37
C ARG A 186 -2.80 9.09 -22.04
N SER A 187 -3.64 8.21 -21.48
CA SER A 187 -3.76 6.81 -21.94
C SER A 187 -4.43 6.64 -23.30
N ASP A 188 -4.81 7.70 -23.99
CA ASP A 188 -5.43 7.57 -25.33
C ASP A 188 -4.43 7.07 -26.38
N LEU A 189 -3.15 7.38 -26.21
CA LEU A 189 -2.08 7.01 -27.14
C LEU A 189 -0.80 6.66 -26.37
N PRO A 190 -0.09 5.60 -26.77
CA PRO A 190 1.17 5.23 -26.15
C PRO A 190 2.24 6.28 -26.47
N GLY A 191 3.22 6.41 -25.58
CA GLY A 191 4.23 7.45 -25.76
C GLY A 191 5.44 7.32 -24.83
N LEU A 192 6.38 8.22 -25.05
CA LEU A 192 7.55 8.39 -24.20
C LEU A 192 7.17 9.27 -23.00
N VAL A 193 7.73 8.95 -21.84
CA VAL A 193 7.59 9.72 -20.61
C VAL A 193 8.96 9.98 -20.00
N THR A 194 9.15 11.22 -19.53
CA THR A 194 10.39 11.62 -18.85
C THR A 194 10.07 12.14 -17.45
N ALA A 195 10.88 11.75 -16.47
CA ALA A 195 10.88 12.29 -15.13
C ALA A 195 12.27 12.81 -14.74
N GLN A 196 12.32 13.75 -13.80
CA GLN A 196 13.55 14.27 -13.23
C GLN A 196 13.69 13.79 -11.78
N VAL A 197 14.84 13.20 -11.46
CA VAL A 197 15.19 12.78 -10.10
C VAL A 197 15.22 14.00 -9.18
N THR A 198 14.43 13.96 -8.11
CA THR A 198 14.21 15.09 -7.19
C THR A 198 15.10 15.04 -5.96
N SER A 199 15.71 13.90 -5.65
CA SER A 199 16.59 13.73 -4.50
C SER A 199 17.82 12.91 -4.87
N PRO A 200 19.01 13.24 -4.35
CA PRO A 200 20.22 12.45 -4.58
C PRO A 200 20.06 11.03 -4.01
N VAL A 201 20.61 10.04 -4.70
CA VAL A 201 20.59 8.63 -4.28
C VAL A 201 22.02 8.17 -4.02
N PHE A 202 22.24 7.65 -2.82
CA PHE A 202 23.54 7.17 -2.35
C PHE A 202 23.63 5.65 -2.45
N ASP A 203 24.85 5.12 -2.28
CA ASP A 203 25.10 3.69 -2.21
C ASP A 203 24.35 3.01 -1.06
N SER A 204 23.86 1.80 -1.30
CA SER A 204 23.14 1.02 -0.29
C SER A 204 24.03 0.51 0.85
N PRO A 205 25.30 0.11 0.63
CA PRO A 205 26.15 -0.42 1.72
C PRO A 205 26.50 0.61 2.81
N THR A 206 26.84 1.85 2.42
CA THR A 206 27.33 2.87 3.36
C THR A 206 26.44 4.11 3.45
N GLY A 207 25.64 4.41 2.42
CA GLY A 207 24.80 5.60 2.34
C GLY A 207 25.57 6.91 2.19
N ARG A 208 26.83 6.87 1.76
CA ARG A 208 27.75 8.03 1.76
C ARG A 208 28.20 8.44 0.37
N ILE A 209 28.23 7.51 -0.57
CA ILE A 209 28.74 7.69 -1.92
C ILE A 209 27.56 8.05 -2.83
N LEU A 210 27.58 9.25 -3.39
CA LEU A 210 26.54 9.68 -4.33
C LEU A 210 26.65 8.86 -5.62
N LEU A 211 25.60 8.14 -5.97
CA LEU A 211 25.54 7.33 -7.19
C LEU A 211 24.65 7.98 -8.26
N ILE A 212 23.48 8.50 -7.88
CA ILE A 212 22.55 9.17 -8.80
C ILE A 212 22.31 10.59 -8.28
N PRO A 213 22.87 11.62 -8.95
CA PRO A 213 22.66 13.00 -8.55
C PRO A 213 21.22 13.45 -8.81
N GLN A 214 20.76 14.40 -8.00
CA GLN A 214 19.54 15.16 -8.29
C GLN A 214 19.66 15.81 -9.67
N GLY A 215 18.56 15.83 -10.42
CA GLY A 215 18.53 16.37 -11.77
C GLY A 215 18.77 15.33 -12.87
N SER A 216 19.19 14.10 -12.52
CA SER A 216 19.20 12.97 -13.46
C SER A 216 17.81 12.74 -14.06
N ARG A 217 17.72 12.24 -15.29
CA ARG A 217 16.45 12.00 -15.99
C ARG A 217 16.14 10.51 -16.08
N LEU A 218 14.94 10.13 -15.67
CA LEU A 218 14.36 8.82 -15.96
C LEU A 218 13.62 8.91 -17.28
N ILE A 219 13.92 7.99 -18.19
CA ILE A 219 13.27 7.87 -19.50
C ILE A 219 12.56 6.53 -19.52
N GLY A 220 11.30 6.56 -19.95
CA GLY A 220 10.45 5.39 -20.03
C GLY A 220 9.38 5.52 -21.09
N SER A 221 8.49 4.53 -21.11
CA SER A 221 7.33 4.50 -21.99
C SER A 221 6.09 4.12 -21.20
N TYR A 222 4.94 4.51 -21.72
CA TYR A 222 3.63 4.10 -21.20
C TYR A 222 2.77 3.56 -22.35
N ASP A 223 1.89 2.63 -22.02
CA ASP A 223 0.95 2.03 -22.97
C ASP A 223 -0.41 2.75 -22.89
N SER A 224 -1.16 2.71 -23.99
CA SER A 224 -2.53 3.19 -24.07
C SER A 224 -3.57 2.17 -23.59
N VAL A 225 -3.21 0.89 -23.46
CA VAL A 225 -4.17 -0.15 -23.10
C VAL A 225 -4.54 -0.06 -21.61
N VAL A 226 -5.79 0.36 -21.34
CA VAL A 226 -6.38 0.45 -20.00
C VAL A 226 -7.63 -0.43 -19.96
N ALA A 227 -7.62 -1.48 -19.13
CA ALA A 227 -8.78 -2.36 -19.00
C ALA A 227 -9.96 -1.64 -18.32
N PHE A 228 -11.19 -2.14 -18.54
CA PHE A 228 -12.37 -1.62 -17.85
C PHE A 228 -12.18 -1.68 -16.32
N GLY A 229 -12.49 -0.56 -15.64
CA GLY A 229 -12.32 -0.43 -14.18
C GLY A 229 -10.90 -0.10 -13.71
N GLN A 230 -9.90 -0.09 -14.59
CA GLN A 230 -8.53 0.32 -14.25
C GLN A 230 -8.46 1.84 -14.06
N LYS A 231 -7.85 2.25 -12.94
CA LYS A 231 -7.69 3.68 -12.54
C LYS A 231 -6.24 4.15 -12.54
N ARG A 232 -5.32 3.28 -12.94
CA ARG A 232 -3.88 3.52 -12.88
C ARG A 232 -3.23 3.30 -14.23
N ALA A 233 -2.38 4.22 -14.67
CA ALA A 233 -1.58 4.08 -15.87
C ALA A 233 -0.30 3.30 -15.58
N LEU A 234 0.00 2.29 -16.39
CA LEU A 234 1.27 1.58 -16.32
C LEU A 234 2.34 2.39 -17.05
N VAL A 235 3.39 2.74 -16.33
CA VAL A 235 4.60 3.37 -16.86
C VAL A 235 5.76 2.45 -16.58
N VAL A 236 6.70 2.37 -17.52
CA VAL A 236 7.89 1.53 -17.42
C VAL A 236 9.12 2.38 -17.67
N TRP A 237 10.03 2.44 -16.71
CA TRP A 237 11.33 3.10 -16.82
C TRP A 237 12.36 2.19 -17.46
N GLN A 238 13.11 2.73 -18.42
CA GLN A 238 14.04 1.98 -19.27
C GLN A 238 15.46 2.51 -19.18
N ARG A 239 15.64 3.78 -18.84
CA ARG A 239 16.96 4.41 -18.81
C ARG A 239 17.04 5.51 -17.77
N ILE A 240 18.20 5.62 -17.13
CA ILE A 240 18.61 6.74 -16.30
C ILE A 240 19.68 7.51 -17.10
N MET A 241 19.47 8.80 -17.32
CA MET A 241 20.43 9.72 -17.92
C MET A 241 20.98 10.62 -16.82
N PHE A 242 22.30 10.69 -16.70
CA PHE A 242 22.97 11.53 -15.72
C PHE A 242 23.22 12.94 -16.28
N PRO A 243 23.48 13.95 -15.41
CA PRO A 243 23.73 15.33 -15.85
C PRO A 243 24.94 15.49 -16.78
N ASP A 244 25.93 14.61 -16.71
CA ASP A 244 27.13 14.60 -17.56
C ASP A 244 26.89 13.97 -18.95
N GLY A 245 25.67 13.49 -19.22
CA GLY A 245 25.30 12.82 -20.46
C GLY A 245 25.56 11.31 -20.45
N SER A 246 26.19 10.76 -19.40
CA SER A 246 26.28 9.31 -19.24
C SER A 246 24.91 8.69 -19.02
N SER A 247 24.77 7.40 -19.30
CA SER A 247 23.47 6.72 -19.21
C SER A 247 23.57 5.28 -18.75
N LEU A 248 22.58 4.86 -17.97
CA LEU A 248 22.40 3.49 -17.51
C LEU A 248 21.06 2.96 -18.01
N ARG A 249 21.08 1.87 -18.77
CA ARG A 249 19.86 1.14 -19.15
C ARG A 249 19.43 0.23 -18.00
N ILE A 250 18.13 0.13 -17.78
CA ILE A 250 17.51 -0.67 -16.71
C ILE A 250 16.44 -1.59 -17.29
N ASP A 251 16.16 -2.68 -16.58
CA ASP A 251 15.30 -3.77 -17.03
C ASP A 251 13.81 -3.45 -16.84
N ASN A 252 13.29 -2.52 -17.65
CA ASN A 252 11.85 -2.22 -17.75
C ASN A 252 11.16 -2.14 -16.37
N VAL A 253 11.61 -1.22 -15.54
CA VAL A 253 11.16 -1.10 -14.16
C VAL A 253 9.81 -0.38 -14.11
N PRO A 254 8.73 -0.99 -13.61
CA PRO A 254 7.44 -0.32 -13.45
C PRO A 254 7.55 0.90 -12.54
N ALA A 255 6.88 1.98 -12.92
CA ALA A 255 6.75 3.15 -12.06
C ALA A 255 5.83 2.84 -10.88
N THR A 256 6.11 3.52 -9.77
CA THR A 256 5.28 3.52 -8.58
C THR A 256 4.88 4.96 -8.23
N ASP A 257 3.75 5.13 -7.57
CA ASP A 257 3.36 6.44 -7.04
C ASP A 257 4.16 6.79 -5.76
N ALA A 258 3.90 7.97 -5.21
CA ALA A 258 4.54 8.43 -3.98
C ALA A 258 4.29 7.51 -2.76
N SER A 259 3.26 6.67 -2.79
CA SER A 259 2.94 5.70 -1.73
C SER A 259 3.51 4.30 -2.00
N GLY A 260 4.18 4.10 -3.15
CA GLY A 260 4.76 2.82 -3.54
C GLY A 260 3.80 1.86 -4.27
N TYR A 261 2.59 2.30 -4.62
CA TYR A 261 1.68 1.48 -5.44
C TYR A 261 2.14 1.47 -6.90
N ALA A 262 2.08 0.30 -7.54
CA ALA A 262 2.41 0.16 -8.96
C ALA A 262 1.50 0.99 -9.87
N GLY A 263 2.08 1.57 -10.92
CA GLY A 263 1.42 2.48 -11.83
C GLY A 263 1.14 3.85 -11.22
N LEU A 264 0.63 4.77 -12.03
CA LEU A 264 0.35 6.15 -11.65
C LEU A 264 -1.15 6.43 -11.68
N GLN A 265 -1.65 7.21 -10.71
CA GLN A 265 -3.05 7.60 -10.64
C GLN A 265 -3.16 9.12 -10.50
N ASP A 266 -4.05 9.72 -11.28
CA ASP A 266 -4.43 11.13 -11.19
C ASP A 266 -5.88 11.27 -11.69
N LYS A 267 -6.12 11.94 -12.83
CA LYS A 267 -7.48 12.11 -13.37
C LYS A 267 -7.89 10.90 -14.18
N VAL A 268 -9.11 10.42 -13.97
CA VAL A 268 -9.72 9.31 -14.72
C VAL A 268 -11.07 9.76 -15.27
N ASP A 269 -11.23 9.69 -16.58
CA ASP A 269 -12.51 9.91 -17.27
C ASP A 269 -13.08 8.58 -17.75
N PHE A 270 -14.22 8.19 -17.18
CA PHE A 270 -14.94 6.96 -17.55
C PHE A 270 -15.91 7.18 -18.72
N HIS A 271 -16.05 8.40 -19.23
CA HIS A 271 -16.97 8.77 -20.31
C HIS A 271 -18.45 8.40 -20.07
N THR A 272 -18.83 8.12 -18.81
CA THR A 272 -20.16 7.62 -18.43
C THR A 272 -21.29 8.59 -18.80
N TRP A 273 -21.01 9.89 -18.77
CA TRP A 273 -22.00 10.91 -19.15
C TRP A 273 -22.29 10.92 -20.66
N ALA A 274 -21.27 10.72 -21.49
CA ALA A 274 -21.45 10.60 -22.94
C ALA A 274 -22.30 9.37 -23.28
N LEU A 275 -22.05 8.26 -22.56
CA LEU A 275 -22.87 7.05 -22.65
C LEU A 275 -24.31 7.32 -22.24
N LEU A 276 -24.55 7.90 -21.05
CA LEU A 276 -25.89 8.17 -20.53
C LEU A 276 -26.70 9.09 -21.44
N LYS A 277 -26.06 10.11 -22.03
CA LYS A 277 -26.68 10.96 -23.06
C LYS A 277 -27.09 10.16 -24.29
N GLY A 278 -26.21 9.28 -24.79
CA GLY A 278 -26.53 8.39 -25.89
C GLY A 278 -27.73 7.50 -25.58
N VAL A 279 -27.79 6.95 -24.35
CA VAL A 279 -28.93 6.15 -23.88
C VAL A 279 -30.21 6.97 -23.89
N ALA A 280 -30.21 8.13 -23.24
CA ALA A 280 -31.39 8.98 -23.11
C ALA A 280 -31.95 9.39 -24.49
N LEU A 281 -31.07 9.77 -25.44
CA LEU A 281 -31.47 10.08 -26.81
C LEU A 281 -32.05 8.86 -27.53
N SER A 282 -31.45 7.67 -27.37
CA SER A 282 -32.01 6.43 -27.93
C SER A 282 -33.37 6.06 -27.33
N THR A 283 -33.56 6.27 -26.02
CA THR A 283 -34.86 6.04 -25.36
C THR A 283 -35.93 6.99 -25.90
N LEU A 284 -35.62 8.28 -26.08
CA LEU A 284 -36.57 9.26 -26.63
C LEU A 284 -37.00 8.91 -28.07
N LEU A 285 -36.05 8.49 -28.92
CA LEU A 285 -36.35 8.04 -30.28
C LEU A 285 -37.17 6.74 -30.30
N GLY A 286 -36.92 5.82 -29.37
CA GLY A 286 -37.66 4.57 -29.23
C GLY A 286 -39.10 4.76 -28.74
N VAL A 287 -39.33 5.67 -27.79
CA VAL A 287 -40.68 5.99 -27.29
C VAL A 287 -41.49 6.77 -28.34
N GLY A 288 -40.83 7.66 -29.10
CA GLY A 288 -41.48 8.43 -30.17
C GLY A 288 -42.05 7.59 -31.32
N SER A 289 -41.48 6.42 -31.61
CA SER A 289 -42.00 5.49 -32.62
C SER A 289 -43.11 4.56 -32.10
N GLN A 290 -43.25 4.43 -30.77
CA GLN A 290 -44.25 3.58 -30.12
C GLN A 290 -45.58 4.30 -29.84
N LEU A 291 -45.61 5.63 -29.90
CA LEU A 291 -46.83 6.43 -29.63
C LEU A 291 -47.88 6.42 -30.76
N THR A 292 -47.64 5.73 -31.88
CA THR A 292 -48.59 5.62 -33.02
C THR A 292 -49.44 4.35 -32.97
N VAL A 293 -49.72 3.80 -31.78
CA VAL A 293 -50.49 2.56 -31.64
C VAL A 293 -51.70 2.77 -30.74
N SER A 294 -52.84 3.06 -31.37
CA SER A 294 -54.14 3.25 -30.71
C SER A 294 -55.11 2.13 -31.11
N GLY A 295 -55.31 1.14 -30.21
CA GLY A 295 -56.42 0.17 -30.27
C GLY A 295 -56.13 -1.23 -29.70
N GLU A 296 -57.01 -1.72 -28.81
CA GLU A 296 -57.21 -3.11 -28.32
C GLU A 296 -56.41 -3.64 -27.10
N SER A 297 -57.14 -4.34 -26.20
CA SER A 297 -56.72 -4.85 -24.87
C SER A 297 -55.53 -5.83 -24.89
N ASP A 298 -55.46 -6.71 -25.89
CA ASP A 298 -54.34 -7.65 -26.09
C ASP A 298 -53.07 -6.93 -26.54
N LEU A 299 -53.23 -5.84 -27.28
CA LEU A 299 -52.11 -5.02 -27.75
C LEU A 299 -51.48 -4.26 -26.58
N VAL A 300 -52.26 -3.83 -25.59
CA VAL A 300 -51.74 -3.19 -24.38
C VAL A 300 -50.93 -4.18 -23.51
N GLN A 301 -51.36 -5.44 -23.41
CA GLN A 301 -50.62 -6.46 -22.67
C GLN A 301 -49.35 -6.90 -23.41
N ALA A 302 -49.41 -7.08 -24.74
CA ALA A 302 -48.25 -7.31 -25.60
C ALA A 302 -47.28 -6.13 -25.63
N ILE A 303 -47.77 -4.89 -25.56
CA ILE A 303 -46.94 -3.68 -25.40
C ILE A 303 -46.27 -3.69 -24.02
N ARG A 304 -46.94 -4.11 -22.95
CA ARG A 304 -46.36 -4.17 -21.60
C ARG A 304 -45.24 -5.22 -21.51
N GLU A 305 -45.47 -6.42 -22.03
CA GLU A 305 -44.47 -7.50 -22.09
C GLU A 305 -43.32 -7.16 -23.04
N SER A 306 -43.60 -6.59 -24.22
CA SER A 306 -42.56 -6.15 -25.16
C SER A 306 -41.76 -4.95 -24.63
N THR A 307 -42.38 -4.03 -23.88
CA THR A 307 -41.68 -2.92 -23.21
C THR A 307 -40.77 -3.48 -22.12
N GLN A 308 -41.22 -4.43 -21.32
CA GLN A 308 -40.37 -5.09 -20.31
C GLN A 308 -39.20 -5.86 -20.95
N GLN A 309 -39.43 -6.58 -22.05
CA GLN A 309 -38.39 -7.32 -22.80
C GLN A 309 -37.46 -6.42 -23.63
N ASN A 310 -37.90 -5.22 -24.04
CA ASN A 310 -37.07 -4.25 -24.74
C ASN A 310 -36.19 -3.46 -23.77
N VAL A 311 -36.71 -3.14 -22.57
CA VAL A 311 -35.93 -2.48 -21.51
C VAL A 311 -34.83 -3.41 -20.99
N SER A 312 -35.10 -4.71 -20.82
CA SER A 312 -34.06 -5.68 -20.42
C SER A 312 -32.97 -5.84 -21.48
N ARG A 313 -33.33 -6.04 -22.76
CA ARG A 313 -32.36 -6.12 -23.87
C ARG A 313 -31.56 -4.84 -24.09
N ALA A 314 -32.19 -3.68 -23.92
CA ALA A 314 -31.49 -2.40 -23.94
C ALA A 314 -30.50 -2.29 -22.77
N GLY A 315 -30.89 -2.69 -21.55
CA GLY A 315 -30.02 -2.73 -20.38
C GLY A 315 -28.79 -3.62 -20.57
N ASP A 316 -28.98 -4.80 -21.15
CA ASP A 316 -27.88 -5.74 -21.45
C ASP A 316 -26.92 -5.17 -22.50
N GLN A 317 -27.45 -4.60 -23.59
CA GLN A 317 -26.63 -4.02 -24.65
C GLN A 317 -25.89 -2.75 -24.21
N LEU A 318 -26.47 -1.96 -23.31
CA LEU A 318 -25.83 -0.81 -22.68
C LEU A 318 -24.71 -1.23 -21.74
N THR A 319 -24.93 -2.28 -20.96
CA THR A 319 -23.91 -2.88 -20.09
C THR A 319 -22.75 -3.40 -20.94
N SER A 320 -23.02 -4.11 -22.03
CA SER A 320 -21.99 -4.58 -22.96
C SER A 320 -21.23 -3.45 -23.67
N ARG A 321 -21.90 -2.34 -24.04
CA ARG A 321 -21.24 -1.17 -24.65
C ARG A 321 -20.40 -0.38 -23.65
N ASN A 322 -20.86 -0.23 -22.41
CA ASN A 322 -20.13 0.44 -21.34
C ASN A 322 -18.83 -0.33 -20.98
N LEU A 323 -18.86 -1.65 -21.05
CA LEU A 323 -17.67 -2.49 -20.84
C LEU A 323 -16.59 -2.31 -21.92
N ASN A 324 -16.93 -1.75 -23.08
CA ASN A 324 -16.01 -1.64 -24.22
C ASN A 324 -15.40 -0.22 -24.41
N ILE A 325 -15.76 0.75 -23.57
CA ILE A 325 -15.13 2.08 -23.58
C ILE A 325 -14.00 2.09 -22.56
N GLN A 326 -12.76 2.25 -23.04
CA GLN A 326 -11.62 2.42 -22.14
C GLN A 326 -11.71 3.77 -21.43
N PRO A 327 -11.43 3.83 -20.11
CA PRO A 327 -11.31 5.09 -19.41
C PRO A 327 -10.03 5.81 -19.85
N THR A 328 -10.09 7.15 -19.94
CA THR A 328 -8.90 7.97 -20.18
C THR A 328 -8.27 8.35 -18.85
N ILE A 329 -7.02 7.92 -18.64
CA ILE A 329 -6.20 8.28 -17.48
C ILE A 329 -5.25 9.38 -17.90
N THR A 330 -5.28 10.51 -17.20
CA THR A 330 -4.39 11.66 -17.44
C THR A 330 -3.54 11.90 -16.20
N ILE A 331 -2.22 11.77 -16.33
CA ILE A 331 -1.26 12.16 -15.29
C ILE A 331 -0.62 13.48 -15.70
N ARG A 332 -0.74 14.49 -14.83
CA ARG A 332 -0.21 15.82 -15.11
C ARG A 332 1.32 15.88 -15.04
N PRO A 333 1.97 16.78 -15.81
CA PRO A 333 3.34 17.17 -15.53
C PRO A 333 3.52 17.59 -14.07
N GLY A 334 4.69 17.33 -13.50
CA GLY A 334 5.01 17.59 -12.11
C GLY A 334 4.58 16.50 -11.13
N ALA A 335 3.80 15.50 -11.57
CA ALA A 335 3.38 14.40 -10.69
C ALA A 335 4.59 13.64 -10.12
N THR A 336 4.56 13.38 -8.82
CA THR A 336 5.63 12.66 -8.12
C THR A 336 5.56 11.17 -8.44
N VAL A 337 6.70 10.60 -8.82
CA VAL A 337 6.85 9.20 -9.19
C VAL A 337 8.05 8.60 -8.47
N ARG A 338 8.02 7.29 -8.30
CA ARG A 338 9.10 6.53 -7.69
C ARG A 338 9.47 5.38 -8.62
N LEU A 339 10.77 5.10 -8.70
CA LEU A 339 11.32 3.90 -9.31
C LEU A 339 11.90 3.05 -8.18
N ILE A 340 11.34 1.86 -7.99
CA ILE A 340 11.87 0.87 -7.05
C ILE A 340 12.82 -0.03 -7.82
N VAL A 341 14.08 -0.03 -7.42
CA VAL A 341 15.13 -0.79 -8.10
C VAL A 341 14.85 -2.29 -7.95
N HIS A 342 14.72 -3.02 -9.05
CA HIS A 342 14.42 -4.46 -9.02
C HIS A 342 15.66 -5.35 -9.04
N LYS A 343 16.79 -4.80 -9.50
CA LYS A 343 18.08 -5.49 -9.57
C LYS A 343 19.16 -4.57 -9.07
N ASP A 344 20.13 -5.15 -8.39
CA ASP A 344 21.35 -4.49 -7.97
C ASP A 344 22.01 -3.75 -9.12
N LEU A 345 22.22 -2.44 -8.95
CA LEU A 345 22.88 -1.58 -9.93
C LEU A 345 24.28 -1.25 -9.45
N ILE A 346 25.28 -1.61 -10.25
CA ILE A 346 26.68 -1.21 -10.01
C ILE A 346 26.94 0.07 -10.81
N LEU A 347 27.28 1.14 -10.10
CA LEU A 347 27.41 2.49 -10.66
C LEU A 347 28.82 3.04 -10.43
N ALA A 348 29.22 4.06 -11.17
CA ALA A 348 30.39 4.85 -10.82
C ALA A 348 29.99 5.92 -9.78
N PRO A 349 30.88 6.28 -8.83
CA PRO A 349 30.65 7.43 -7.96
C PRO A 349 30.46 8.71 -8.77
N TRP A 350 29.42 9.47 -8.46
CA TRP A 350 29.20 10.77 -9.07
C TRP A 350 30.23 11.79 -8.54
N ARG A 351 30.93 12.48 -9.44
CA ARG A 351 31.99 13.45 -9.09
C ARG A 351 31.72 14.90 -9.53
N GLY A 352 30.66 15.16 -10.29
CA GLY A 352 30.31 16.51 -10.78
C GLY A 352 30.71 16.73 -12.22
#